data_AF-A0AAE9L5T0-F1
#
_entry.id   AF-A0AAE9L5T0-F1
#
_cell.length_a   1.000
_cell.length_b   1.000
_cell.length_c   1.000
_cell.angle_alpha   90.00
_cell.angle_beta   90.00
_cell.angle_gamma   90.00
#
_symmetry.space_group_name_H-M   'P 1'
#
loop_
_entity.id
_entity.type
_entity.pdbx_description
1 polymer ?
#
loop_
_entity_poly.entity_id
_entity_poly.type
_entity_poly.pdbx_seq_one_letter_code
_entity_poly.pdbx_strand_id
1 'polypeptide(L)'
;MHEAKRSYKGFQIILFVPDAIAAGHPGGSIHIGAPEGGIGIRFTPDWPAPPESVEQAESWLFAYAAGIVDCELAGGFGIDLRHD
;
A
#
# COMPACT_ATOMS: atom_id res chain seq x y z
N MET A 1 -12.05 -8.99 0.58
CA MET A 1 -11.20 -7.80 0.53
C MET A 1 -11.91 -6.78 -0.32
N HIS A 2 -11.84 -5.51 0.03
CA HIS A 2 -12.34 -4.41 -0.77
C HIS A 2 -11.19 -3.48 -1.19
N GLU A 3 -11.40 -2.80 -2.30
CA GLU A 3 -10.44 -1.85 -2.85
C GLU A 3 -10.77 -0.42 -2.42
N ALA A 4 -9.78 0.29 -1.91
CA ALA A 4 -9.84 1.73 -1.67
C ALA A 4 -8.77 2.43 -2.51
N LYS A 5 -9.19 3.38 -3.35
CA LYS A 5 -8.30 4.15 -4.23
C LYS A 5 -8.07 5.54 -3.66
N ARG A 6 -6.81 5.96 -3.60
CA ARG A 6 -6.37 7.28 -3.12
C ARG A 6 -5.28 7.82 -4.04
N SER A 7 -5.17 9.15 -4.10
CA SER A 7 -4.06 9.82 -4.78
C SER A 7 -3.17 10.49 -3.74
N TYR A 8 -1.86 10.37 -3.89
CA TYR A 8 -0.89 10.97 -2.98
C TYR A 8 0.35 11.43 -3.74
N LYS A 9 0.66 12.74 -3.69
CA LYS A 9 1.84 13.37 -4.33
C LYS A 9 2.08 12.96 -5.80
N GLY A 10 1.00 12.83 -6.58
CA GLY A 10 1.10 12.43 -7.98
C GLY A 10 1.27 10.93 -8.21
N PHE A 11 1.08 10.10 -7.19
CA PHE A 11 0.97 8.64 -7.31
C PHE A 11 -0.47 8.20 -7.07
N GLN A 12 -0.87 7.13 -7.73
CA GLN A 12 -2.10 6.41 -7.42
C GLN A 12 -1.78 5.29 -6.43
N ILE A 13 -2.50 5.29 -5.30
CA ILE A 13 -2.40 4.26 -4.27
C ILE A 13 -3.71 3.46 -4.27
N ILE A 14 -3.58 2.14 -4.44
CA ILE A 14 -4.69 1.19 -4.33
C ILE A 14 -4.44 0.32 -3.11
N LEU A 15 -5.37 0.38 -2.17
CA LEU A 15 -5.33 -0.41 -0.94
C LEU A 15 -6.29 -1.58 -1.10
N PHE A 16 -5.81 -2.78 -0.82
CA PHE A 16 -6.61 -4.00 -0.73
C PHE A 16 -6.80 -4.31 0.74
N VAL A 17 -7.92 -3.84 1.29
CA VAL A 17 -8.20 -3.91 2.72
C VAL A 17 -9.00 -5.19 3.00
N PRO A 18 -8.64 -5.98 4.02
CA PRO A 18 -9.42 -7.15 4.42
C PRO A 18 -10.81 -6.73 4.92
N ASP A 19 -11.84 -7.54 4.64
CA ASP A 19 -13.23 -7.23 5.04
C ASP A 19 -13.46 -7.48 6.53
N ALA A 20 -12.58 -8.25 7.17
CA ALA A 20 -12.58 -8.54 8.58
C ALA A 20 -11.14 -8.65 9.07
N ILE A 21 -10.87 -8.15 10.28
CA ILE A 21 -9.58 -8.32 10.94
C ILE A 21 -9.62 -9.62 11.74
N ALA A 22 -8.79 -10.58 11.37
CA ALA A 22 -8.67 -11.84 12.07
C ALA A 22 -7.21 -12.29 12.13
N ALA A 23 -6.80 -12.85 13.27
CA ALA A 23 -5.47 -13.42 13.43
C ALA A 23 -5.23 -14.52 12.38
N GLY A 24 -4.04 -14.54 11.77
CA GLY A 24 -3.65 -15.54 10.77
C GLY A 24 -4.25 -15.36 9.36
N HIS A 25 -5.01 -14.28 9.11
CA HIS A 25 -5.47 -13.95 7.76
C HIS A 25 -4.44 -13.06 7.05
N PRO A 26 -4.34 -13.14 5.71
CA PRO A 26 -3.42 -12.30 4.95
C PRO A 26 -3.70 -10.81 5.24
N GLY A 27 -2.65 -10.09 5.61
CA GLY A 27 -2.69 -8.64 5.78
C GLY A 27 -3.13 -7.95 4.50
N GLY A 28 -3.61 -6.71 4.62
CA GLY A 28 -3.94 -5.92 3.44
C GLY A 28 -2.72 -5.69 2.54
N SER A 29 -2.95 -5.45 1.25
CA SER A 29 -1.88 -5.18 0.29
C SER A 29 -1.99 -3.78 -0.30
N ILE A 30 -0.86 -3.25 -0.77
CA ILE A 30 -0.74 -1.89 -1.29
C ILE A 30 -0.18 -1.99 -2.70
N HIS A 31 -0.82 -1.28 -3.63
CA HIS A 31 -0.27 -1.04 -4.96
C HIS A 31 -0.05 0.46 -5.11
N ILE A 32 1.13 0.84 -5.60
CA ILE A 32 1.48 2.23 -5.91
C ILE A 32 1.84 2.27 -7.39
N GLY A 33 1.18 3.15 -8.13
CA GLY A 33 1.36 3.29 -9.57
C GLY A 33 1.40 4.74 -10.03
N ALA A 34 1.77 4.92 -11.29
CA ALA A 34 1.70 6.23 -11.94
C ALA A 34 0.22 6.63 -12.16
N PRO A 35 -0.10 7.94 -12.22
CA PRO A 35 -1.47 8.43 -12.45
C PRO A 35 -2.13 7.87 -13.71
N GLU A 36 -1.32 7.58 -14.73
CA GLU A 36 -1.74 7.11 -16.04
C GLU A 36 -2.14 5.61 -16.05
N GLY A 37 -1.96 4.89 -14.94
CA GLY A 37 -2.35 3.48 -14.81
C GLY A 37 -1.26 2.44 -15.07
N GLY A 38 0.02 2.79 -14.90
CA GLY A 38 1.14 1.82 -14.89
C GLY A 38 1.35 1.20 -13.51
N ILE A 39 1.55 -0.13 -13.45
CA ILE A 39 1.90 -0.83 -12.20
C ILE A 39 3.33 -0.44 -11.81
N GLY A 40 3.48 0.29 -10.71
CA GLY A 40 4.78 0.58 -10.10
C GLY A 40 5.18 -0.55 -9.16
N ILE A 41 4.70 -0.52 -7.93
CA ILE A 41 5.04 -1.52 -6.91
C ILE A 41 3.79 -2.12 -6.28
N ARG A 42 3.86 -3.40 -5.95
CA ARG A 42 2.87 -4.12 -5.16
C ARG A 42 3.57 -4.83 -4.02
N PHE A 43 3.06 -4.66 -2.81
CA PHE A 43 3.58 -5.38 -1.65
C PHE A 43 2.51 -5.57 -0.57
N THR A 44 2.76 -6.52 0.32
CA THR A 44 1.91 -6.83 1.48
C THR A 44 2.74 -6.57 2.72
N PRO A 45 2.57 -5.42 3.39
CA PRO A 45 3.34 -5.13 4.59
C PRO A 45 2.90 -6.01 5.76
N ASP A 46 3.86 -6.50 6.53
CA ASP A 46 3.58 -7.16 7.81
C ASP A 46 3.07 -6.14 8.83
N TRP A 47 2.09 -6.56 9.62
CA TRP A 47 1.52 -5.73 10.67
C TRP A 47 2.33 -5.89 11.95
N PRO A 48 2.98 -4.84 12.49
CA PRO A 48 3.68 -4.94 13.76
C PRO A 48 2.71 -5.23 14.92
N ALA A 49 1.47 -4.76 14.80
CA ALA A 49 0.34 -5.14 15.63
C ALA A 49 -0.92 -5.22 14.74
N PRO A 50 -1.82 -6.19 14.95
CA PRO A 50 -3.06 -6.26 14.19
C PRO A 50 -3.93 -5.02 14.49
N PRO A 51 -4.48 -4.34 13.46
CA PRO A 51 -5.42 -3.26 13.61
C PRO A 51 -6.72 -3.79 14.24
N GLU A 52 -7.37 -2.95 15.04
CA GLU A 52 -8.58 -3.32 15.79
C GLU A 52 -9.84 -3.23 14.93
N SER A 53 -9.77 -2.54 13.79
CA SER A 53 -10.87 -2.36 12.85
C SER A 53 -10.39 -2.31 11.39
N VAL A 54 -11.35 -2.47 10.47
CA VAL A 54 -11.12 -2.35 9.03
C VAL A 54 -10.68 -0.93 8.65
N GLU A 55 -11.29 0.09 9.28
CA GLU A 55 -10.93 1.49 9.07
C GLU A 55 -9.50 1.79 9.54
N GLN A 56 -9.09 1.21 10.68
CA GLN A 56 -7.72 1.32 11.16
C GLN A 56 -6.76 0.62 10.21
N ALA A 57 -7.13 -0.53 9.63
CA ALA A 57 -6.33 -1.22 8.63
C ALA A 57 -6.16 -0.37 7.36
N GLU A 58 -7.23 0.22 6.83
CA GLU A 58 -7.15 1.14 5.68
C GLU A 58 -6.24 2.34 5.99
N SER A 59 -6.44 2.98 7.14
CA SER A 59 -5.66 4.14 7.56
C SER A 59 -4.17 3.82 7.70
N TRP A 60 -3.85 2.68 8.32
CA TRP A 60 -2.47 2.24 8.50
C TRP A 60 -1.81 1.90 7.16
N LEU A 61 -2.50 1.17 6.27
CA LEU A 61 -1.99 0.84 4.94
C LEU A 61 -1.73 2.11 4.11
N PHE A 62 -2.64 3.09 4.18
CA PHE A 62 -2.44 4.37 3.51
C PHE A 62 -1.23 5.14 4.07
N ALA A 63 -1.11 5.23 5.40
CA ALA A 63 0.02 5.91 6.04
C ALA A 63 1.35 5.25 5.70
N TYR A 64 1.39 3.91 5.67
CA TYR A 64 2.57 3.16 5.25
C TYR A 64 2.95 3.43 3.79
N ALA A 65 1.96 3.41 2.88
CA ALA A 65 2.16 3.75 1.47
C ALA A 65 2.67 5.18 1.27
N ALA A 66 2.08 6.15 1.97
CA ALA A 66 2.49 7.55 1.93
C ALA A 66 3.92 7.74 2.47
N GLY A 67 4.27 7.03 3.56
CA GLY A 67 5.62 7.02 4.11
C GLY A 67 6.66 6.51 3.12
N ILE A 68 6.35 5.42 2.39
CA ILE A 68 7.23 4.94 1.29
C ILE A 68 7.38 6.01 0.23
N VAL A 69 6.28 6.56 -0.30
CA VAL A 69 6.35 7.63 -1.31
C VAL A 69 7.21 8.79 -0.83
N ASP A 70 7.10 9.18 0.44
CA ASP A 70 7.89 10.26 1.03
C ASP A 70 9.39 9.92 1.15
N CYS A 71 9.72 8.69 1.57
CA CYS A 71 11.11 8.20 1.58
C CYS A 71 11.71 8.16 0.18
N GLU A 72 10.93 7.75 -0.82
CA GLU A 72 11.41 7.64 -2.20
C GLU A 72 11.61 8.98 -2.88
N LEU A 73 10.73 9.93 -2.62
CA LEU A 73 10.93 11.30 -3.08
C LEU A 73 12.14 11.97 -2.42
N ALA A 74 12.62 11.45 -1.27
CA ALA A 74 13.79 11.94 -0.55
C ALA A 74 15.12 11.22 -0.91
N GLY A 75 15.09 10.08 -1.59
CA GLY A 75 16.28 9.25 -1.81
C GLY A 75 16.30 8.35 -3.05
N GLY A 76 15.24 8.34 -3.86
CA GLY A 76 15.17 7.72 -5.17
C GLY A 76 15.31 6.20 -5.18
N PHE A 77 14.19 5.48 -5.14
CA PHE A 77 14.16 4.09 -5.56
C PHE A 77 14.57 4.02 -7.03
N GLY A 78 15.83 3.68 -7.28
CA GLY A 78 16.28 3.05 -8.51
C GLY A 78 15.67 1.65 -8.60
N ILE A 79 14.34 1.57 -8.69
CA ILE A 79 13.62 0.32 -8.91
C ILE A 79 13.63 0.05 -10.40
N ASP A 80 14.57 -0.80 -10.80
CA ASP A 80 14.49 -1.57 -12.04
C ASP A 80 13.66 -2.83 -11.78
N LEU A 81 12.43 -2.86 -12.32
CA LEU A 81 11.48 -3.98 -12.23
C LEU A 81 11.69 -4.99 -13.39
N ARG A 82 12.92 -5.23 -13.83
CA ARG A 82 13.18 -6.35 -14.74
C ARG A 82 13.03 -7.66 -13.98
N HIS A 83 11.86 -8.26 -14.15
CA HIS A 83 11.62 -9.67 -13.90
C HIS A 83 11.89 -10.41 -15.22
N ASP A 84 13.00 -11.13 -15.30
CA ASP A 84 13.14 -12.24 -16.27
C ASP A 84 12.33 -13.45 -15.78
#